data_AF-A0AAP6JHX5-F1
#
_entry.id   AF-A0AAP6JHX5-F1
#
_cell.length_a   1.000
_cell.length_b   1.000
_cell.length_c   1.000
_cell.angle_alpha   90.00
_cell.angle_beta   90.00
_cell.angle_gamma   90.00
#
_symmetry.space_group_name_H-M   'P 1'
#
loop_
_entity.id
_entity.type
_entity.pdbx_description
1 polymer ?
#
loop_
_entity_poly.entity_id
_entity_poly.type
_entity_poly.pdbx_seq_one_letter_code
_entity_poly.pdbx_strand_id
1 'polypeptide(L)'
;MDSVPILITSALVLTLLVLGGIALVLRRHRAQRPYSTVLDETVRMDDIWEQWMEMELPDSLHRLRAEARQTLDSHQRDAIRQDLLDFERETLDGRYPLTRLRQEMMASVDRRIINIEILRLEPRDKARLRKQQSDIVQTDSHAREYILANELRLAVLREYAARRYGDRAENDWLEVYEKAAQFKQRTTRSRLMRGLESDVESAQDARQQAIDVVDRQLQMRLLQVPPGTSFRRDQRPATGESPRGTGSTEI
;
A
#
# COMPACT_ATOMS: atom_id res chain seq x y z
N MET A 1 -67.11 -5.48 22.23
CA MET A 1 -66.14 -4.65 22.94
C MET A 1 -64.74 -5.22 22.65
N ASP A 2 -64.34 -5.32 21.38
CA ASP A 2 -63.28 -6.29 21.01
C ASP A 2 -62.21 -5.76 20.02
N SER A 3 -62.03 -4.43 19.95
CA SER A 3 -61.12 -3.81 18.96
C SER A 3 -59.83 -3.25 19.57
N VAL A 4 -59.75 -3.14 20.89
CA VAL A 4 -58.60 -2.59 21.62
C VAL A 4 -57.35 -3.47 21.58
N PRO A 5 -57.41 -4.82 21.70
CA PRO A 5 -56.18 -5.63 21.75
C PRO A 5 -55.48 -5.73 20.39
N ILE A 6 -56.22 -5.60 19.29
CA ILE A 6 -55.68 -5.67 17.92
C ILE A 6 -54.88 -4.41 17.58
N LEU A 7 -55.33 -3.24 18.03
CA LEU A 7 -54.61 -1.97 17.81
C LEU A 7 -53.30 -1.89 18.59
N ILE A 8 -53.26 -2.43 19.81
CA ILE A 8 -52.03 -2.44 20.63
C ILE A 8 -51.00 -3.42 20.06
N THR A 9 -51.42 -4.60 19.63
CA THR A 9 -50.52 -5.60 19.03
C THR A 9 -49.96 -5.13 17.69
N SER A 10 -50.78 -4.53 16.83
CA SER A 10 -50.31 -3.97 15.56
C SER A 10 -49.38 -2.78 15.72
N ALA A 11 -49.61 -1.88 16.70
CA ALA A 11 -48.69 -0.80 17.02
C ALA A 11 -47.34 -1.31 17.55
N LEU A 12 -47.34 -2.37 18.36
CA LEU A 12 -46.11 -2.94 18.93
C LEU A 12 -45.27 -3.64 17.84
N VAL A 13 -45.91 -4.41 16.95
CA VAL A 13 -45.24 -5.06 15.80
C VAL A 13 -44.64 -4.02 14.86
N LEU A 14 -45.38 -2.94 14.55
CA LEU A 14 -44.88 -1.87 13.70
C LEU A 14 -43.66 -1.18 14.33
N THR A 15 -43.69 -0.92 15.63
CA THR A 15 -42.58 -0.30 16.36
C THR A 15 -41.33 -1.17 16.33
N LEU A 16 -41.47 -2.48 16.56
CA LEU A 16 -40.36 -3.43 16.50
C LEU A 16 -39.76 -3.56 15.09
N LEU A 17 -40.59 -3.54 14.05
CA LEU A 17 -40.12 -3.56 12.65
C LEU A 17 -39.38 -2.28 12.28
N VAL A 18 -39.86 -1.11 12.72
CA VAL A 18 -39.17 0.17 12.51
C VAL A 18 -37.83 0.20 13.24
N LEU A 19 -37.79 -0.23 14.51
CA LEU A 19 -36.53 -0.30 15.27
C LEU A 19 -35.55 -1.31 14.69
N GLY A 20 -36.02 -2.47 14.24
CA GLY A 20 -35.21 -3.48 13.57
C GLY A 20 -34.65 -2.98 12.23
N GLY A 21 -35.48 -2.28 11.44
CA GLY A 21 -35.06 -1.63 10.20
C GLY A 21 -34.01 -0.54 10.44
N ILE A 22 -34.21 0.32 11.44
CA ILE A 22 -33.23 1.34 11.85
C ILE A 22 -31.93 0.68 12.31
N ALA A 23 -31.99 -0.37 13.12
CA ALA A 23 -30.81 -1.11 13.57
C ALA A 23 -30.05 -1.75 12.39
N LEU A 24 -30.77 -2.28 11.41
CA LEU A 24 -30.19 -2.85 10.19
C LEU A 24 -29.55 -1.78 9.30
N VAL A 25 -30.22 -0.63 9.14
CA VAL A 25 -29.69 0.53 8.41
C VAL A 25 -28.48 1.12 9.11
N LEU A 26 -28.48 1.23 10.45
CA LEU A 26 -27.33 1.68 11.23
C LEU A 26 -26.18 0.68 11.18
N ARG A 27 -26.45 -0.63 11.20
CA ARG A 27 -25.44 -1.69 11.05
C ARG A 27 -24.85 -1.70 9.64
N ARG A 28 -25.70 -1.53 8.62
CA ARG A 28 -25.27 -1.42 7.22
C ARG A 28 -24.49 -0.13 6.96
N HIS A 29 -24.91 1.00 7.54
CA HIS A 29 -24.15 2.24 7.51
C HIS A 29 -22.84 2.15 8.30
N ARG A 30 -22.76 1.41 9.40
CA ARG A 30 -21.48 1.14 10.09
C ARG A 30 -20.56 0.25 9.24
N ALA A 31 -21.09 -0.76 8.56
CA ALA A 31 -20.33 -1.60 7.65
C ALA A 31 -19.93 -0.89 6.34
N GLN A 32 -20.65 0.17 5.95
CA GLN A 32 -20.42 0.98 4.76
C GLN A 32 -19.81 2.36 5.04
N ARG A 33 -19.49 2.69 6.30
CA ARG A 33 -18.71 3.89 6.57
C ARG A 33 -17.31 3.62 6.01
N PRO A 34 -16.80 4.36 5.02
CA PRO A 34 -15.36 4.48 4.88
C PRO A 34 -14.89 4.99 6.24
N TYR A 35 -14.03 4.21 6.90
CA TYR A 35 -13.38 4.50 8.18
C TYR A 35 -13.49 5.98 8.53
N SER A 36 -14.52 6.34 9.32
CA SER A 36 -14.67 7.71 9.75
C SER A 36 -13.48 8.01 10.64
N THR A 37 -12.61 8.89 10.16
CA THR A 37 -11.39 9.42 10.77
C THR A 37 -11.67 9.93 12.18
N VAL A 38 -11.64 9.01 13.15
CA VAL A 38 -11.21 9.36 14.49
C VAL A 38 -9.69 9.17 14.43
N LEU A 39 -8.99 10.29 14.27
CA LEU A 39 -7.54 10.31 14.45
C LEU A 39 -7.29 9.96 15.91
N ASP A 40 -6.65 8.83 16.15
CA ASP A 40 -6.38 8.35 17.49
C ASP A 40 -4.86 8.21 17.67
N GLU A 41 -4.28 9.18 18.39
CA GLU A 41 -2.85 9.20 18.73
C GLU A 41 -2.45 8.05 19.65
N THR A 42 -3.41 7.30 20.19
CA THR A 42 -3.16 6.12 21.03
C THR A 42 -3.02 4.84 20.22
N VAL A 43 -3.35 4.83 18.92
CA VAL A 43 -3.23 3.65 18.05
C VAL A 43 -1.81 3.12 18.07
N ARG A 44 -1.65 1.86 18.48
CA ARG A 44 -0.38 1.13 18.45
C ARG A 44 -0.31 0.19 17.26
N MET A 45 0.90 -0.01 16.75
CA MET A 45 1.14 -0.98 15.67
C MET A 45 0.84 -2.41 16.11
N ASP A 46 1.02 -2.69 17.41
CA ASP A 46 0.72 -3.98 18.03
C ASP A 46 -0.78 -4.33 17.97
N ASP A 47 -1.65 -3.37 18.30
CA ASP A 47 -3.10 -3.56 18.23
C ASP A 47 -3.56 -3.90 16.81
N ILE A 48 -2.92 -3.27 15.81
CA ILE A 48 -3.22 -3.52 14.40
C ILE A 48 -2.71 -4.89 13.99
N TRP A 49 -1.52 -5.28 14.43
CA TRP A 49 -0.98 -6.61 14.20
C TRP A 49 -1.90 -7.68 14.76
N GLU A 50 -2.35 -7.56 16.01
CA GLU A 50 -3.28 -8.49 16.65
C GLU A 50 -4.62 -8.53 15.90
N GLN A 51 -5.16 -7.39 15.47
CA GLN A 51 -6.37 -7.38 14.64
C GLN A 51 -6.18 -8.08 13.30
N TRP A 52 -5.05 -7.85 12.63
CA TRP A 52 -4.72 -8.50 11.36
C TRP A 52 -4.51 -10.00 11.52
N MET A 53 -3.82 -10.40 12.58
CA MET A 53 -3.43 -11.78 12.77
C MET A 53 -4.47 -12.58 13.52
N GLU A 54 -5.34 -11.99 14.33
CA GLU A 54 -6.23 -12.70 15.28
C GLU A 54 -7.72 -12.42 15.05
N MET A 55 -8.13 -11.22 14.60
CA MET A 55 -9.55 -10.88 14.39
C MET A 55 -10.06 -11.10 12.95
N GLU A 56 -11.36 -11.27 12.74
CA GLU A 56 -11.95 -11.33 11.38
C GLU A 56 -11.72 -10.01 10.62
N LEU A 57 -11.17 -10.12 9.41
CA LEU A 57 -10.89 -9.00 8.50
C LEU A 57 -11.96 -8.89 7.41
N PRO A 58 -12.03 -7.77 6.66
CA PRO A 58 -12.81 -7.70 5.42
C PRO A 58 -12.31 -8.67 4.34
N ASP A 59 -13.21 -9.11 3.45
CA ASP A 59 -12.95 -10.09 2.37
C ASP A 59 -11.73 -9.76 1.49
N SER A 60 -11.49 -8.48 1.21
CA SER A 60 -10.37 -8.04 0.38
C SER A 60 -9.00 -8.40 0.98
N LEU A 61 -8.92 -8.61 2.30
CA LEU A 61 -7.68 -8.85 3.05
C LEU A 61 -7.56 -10.30 3.54
N HIS A 62 -8.62 -11.12 3.40
CA HIS A 62 -8.62 -12.51 3.85
C HIS A 62 -7.57 -13.37 3.14
N ARG A 63 -7.33 -13.15 1.84
CA ARG A 63 -6.38 -13.96 1.07
C ARG A 63 -4.94 -13.81 1.57
N LEU A 64 -4.45 -12.57 1.69
CA LEU A 64 -3.10 -12.29 2.17
C LEU A 64 -2.86 -12.86 3.57
N ARG A 65 -3.84 -12.70 4.47
CA ARG A 65 -3.75 -13.26 5.82
C ARG A 65 -3.74 -14.78 5.83
N ALA A 66 -4.62 -15.42 5.06
CA ALA A 66 -4.69 -16.87 4.99
C ALA A 66 -3.37 -17.46 4.47
N GLU A 67 -2.83 -16.86 3.41
CA GLU A 67 -1.54 -17.22 2.85
C GLU A 67 -0.40 -17.01 3.86
N ALA A 68 -0.34 -15.84 4.52
CA ALA A 68 0.65 -15.56 5.56
C ALA A 68 0.59 -16.55 6.74
N ARG A 69 -0.60 -16.95 7.18
CA ARG A 69 -0.77 -17.94 8.26
C ARG A 69 -0.32 -19.35 7.86
N GLN A 70 -0.47 -19.71 6.58
CA GLN A 70 -0.13 -21.04 6.06
C GLN A 70 1.35 -21.15 5.68
N THR A 71 1.92 -20.09 5.12
CA THR A 71 3.27 -20.10 4.55
C THR A 71 4.34 -19.61 5.53
N LEU A 72 4.06 -18.56 6.31
CA LEU A 72 5.02 -18.04 7.27
C LEU A 72 4.91 -18.83 8.58
N ASP A 73 6.01 -19.30 9.14
CA ASP A 73 6.00 -19.97 10.44
C ASP A 73 5.81 -18.95 11.61
N SER A 74 5.69 -19.44 12.85
CA SER A 74 5.54 -18.56 14.01
C SER A 74 6.74 -17.63 14.21
N HIS A 75 7.95 -18.14 14.01
CA HIS A 75 9.18 -17.37 14.19
C HIS A 75 9.28 -16.22 13.19
N GLN A 76 8.95 -16.45 11.92
CA GLN A 76 8.89 -15.42 10.88
C GLN A 76 7.85 -14.36 11.19
N ARG A 77 6.66 -14.77 11.66
CA ARG A 77 5.60 -13.83 12.07
C ARG A 77 6.00 -12.99 13.29
N ASP A 78 6.65 -13.60 14.29
CA ASP A 78 7.15 -12.90 15.46
C ASP A 78 8.27 -11.91 15.09
N ALA A 79 9.14 -12.28 14.15
CA ALA A 79 10.16 -11.38 13.61
C ALA A 79 9.55 -10.17 12.90
N ILE A 80 8.48 -10.36 12.12
CA ILE A 80 7.75 -9.25 11.48
C ILE A 80 7.10 -8.35 12.53
N ARG A 81 6.44 -8.94 13.55
CA ARG A 81 5.85 -8.19 14.66
C ARG A 81 6.93 -7.34 15.34
N GLN A 82 8.07 -7.94 15.66
CA GLN A 82 9.16 -7.23 16.32
C GLN A 82 9.71 -6.08 15.47
N ASP A 83 9.93 -6.29 14.17
CA ASP A 83 10.37 -5.24 13.25
C ASP A 83 9.38 -4.07 13.17
N LEU A 84 8.07 -4.36 13.16
CA LEU A 84 7.02 -3.35 13.20
C LEU A 84 7.06 -2.55 14.52
N LEU A 85 7.24 -3.21 15.66
CA LEU A 85 7.31 -2.56 16.97
C LEU A 85 8.55 -1.69 17.14
N ASP A 86 9.71 -2.16 16.66
CA ASP A 86 10.94 -1.38 16.66
C ASP A 86 10.83 -0.19 15.71
N PHE A 87 10.25 -0.39 14.52
CA PHE A 87 9.95 0.70 13.60
C PHE A 87 9.00 1.75 14.20
N GLU A 88 7.94 1.35 14.91
CA GLU A 88 7.05 2.26 15.61
C GLU A 88 7.83 3.10 16.63
N ARG A 89 8.65 2.45 17.48
CA ARG A 89 9.45 3.13 18.51
C ARG A 89 10.36 4.19 17.89
N GLU A 90 11.13 3.81 16.87
CA GLU A 90 12.04 4.73 16.17
C GLU A 90 11.33 5.85 15.41
N THR A 91 10.08 5.62 14.99
CA THR A 91 9.31 6.59 14.22
C THR A 91 8.65 7.63 15.11
N LEU A 92 8.10 7.21 16.25
CA LEU A 92 7.43 8.10 17.20
C LEU A 92 8.39 9.11 17.84
N ASP A 93 9.66 8.75 18.00
CA ASP A 93 10.70 9.64 18.53
C ASP A 93 11.20 10.67 17.48
N GLY A 94 10.75 10.56 16.22
CA GLY A 94 11.20 11.38 15.11
C GLY A 94 10.41 12.69 14.91
N ARG A 95 11.06 13.68 14.30
CA ARG A 95 10.44 14.99 13.97
C ARG A 95 9.32 14.93 12.93
N TYR A 96 9.35 13.91 12.06
CA TYR A 96 8.41 13.75 10.94
C TYR A 96 7.94 12.29 10.82
N PRO A 97 7.13 11.80 11.78
CA PRO A 97 6.77 10.39 11.88
C PRO A 97 5.98 9.89 10.66
N LEU A 98 5.02 10.67 10.15
CA LEU A 98 4.26 10.31 8.95
C LEU A 98 5.16 10.23 7.71
N THR A 99 6.08 11.17 7.52
CA THR A 99 7.02 11.14 6.39
C THR A 99 7.89 9.89 6.45
N ARG A 100 8.41 9.53 7.62
CA ARG A 100 9.20 8.30 7.81
C ARG A 100 8.38 7.04 7.51
N LEU A 101 7.14 6.98 7.99
CA LEU A 101 6.20 5.89 7.69
C LEU A 101 5.93 5.75 6.19
N ARG A 102 5.73 6.85 5.46
CA ARG A 102 5.55 6.83 4.01
C ARG A 102 6.79 6.40 3.25
N GLN A 103 7.97 6.88 3.66
CA GLN A 103 9.25 6.45 3.09
C GLN A 103 9.43 4.94 3.22
N GLU A 104 9.11 4.39 4.40
CA GLU A 104 9.23 2.96 4.64
C GLU A 104 8.27 2.14 3.77
N MET A 105 7.04 2.60 3.59
CA MET A 105 6.08 1.97 2.66
C MET A 105 6.55 2.04 1.20
N MET A 106 7.10 3.17 0.75
CA MET A 106 7.69 3.27 -0.60
C MET A 106 8.86 2.30 -0.77
N ALA A 107 9.76 2.23 0.21
CA ALA A 107 10.89 1.30 0.20
C ALA A 107 10.43 -0.17 0.20
N SER A 108 9.36 -0.49 0.93
CA SER A 108 8.74 -1.82 0.94
C SER A 108 8.18 -2.20 -0.44
N VAL A 109 7.56 -1.27 -1.16
CA VAL A 109 7.10 -1.47 -2.54
C VAL A 109 8.29 -1.74 -3.48
N ASP A 110 9.37 -0.97 -3.36
CA ASP A 110 10.57 -1.16 -4.19
C ASP A 110 11.24 -2.51 -3.93
N ARG A 111 11.42 -2.89 -2.66
CA ARG A 111 11.96 -4.20 -2.28
C ARG A 111 11.12 -5.35 -2.82
N ARG A 112 9.79 -5.23 -2.77
CA ARG A 112 8.87 -6.22 -3.36
C ARG A 112 9.10 -6.36 -4.86
N ILE A 113 9.14 -5.25 -5.60
CA ILE A 113 9.30 -5.26 -7.06
C ILE A 113 10.63 -5.91 -7.46
N ILE A 114 11.72 -5.58 -6.76
CA ILE A 114 13.03 -6.18 -7.02
C ILE A 114 12.96 -7.70 -6.85
N ASN A 115 12.40 -8.20 -5.74
CA ASN A 115 12.32 -9.63 -5.47
C ASN A 115 11.40 -10.37 -6.46
N ILE A 116 10.30 -9.73 -6.90
CA ILE A 116 9.44 -10.28 -7.96
C ILE A 116 10.22 -10.40 -9.28
N GLU A 117 11.00 -9.38 -9.66
CA GLU A 117 11.79 -9.45 -10.88
C GLU A 117 12.90 -10.50 -10.80
N ILE A 118 13.55 -10.65 -9.64
CA ILE A 118 14.53 -11.72 -9.41
C ILE A 118 13.87 -13.09 -9.63
N LEU A 119 12.69 -13.34 -9.07
CA LEU A 119 11.97 -14.61 -9.26
C LEU A 119 11.63 -14.91 -10.73
N ARG A 120 11.40 -13.85 -11.52
CA ARG A 120 11.08 -13.91 -12.96
C ARG A 120 12.30 -14.05 -13.87
N LEU A 121 13.52 -13.95 -13.34
CA LEU A 121 14.74 -14.22 -14.12
C LEU A 121 14.85 -15.71 -14.46
N GLU A 122 15.61 -16.00 -15.51
CA GLU A 122 15.96 -17.38 -15.88
C GLU A 122 16.77 -18.04 -14.76
N PRO A 123 16.66 -19.37 -14.54
CA PRO A 123 17.37 -20.07 -13.46
C PRO A 123 18.88 -19.81 -13.45
N ARG A 124 19.49 -19.71 -14.64
CA ARG A 124 20.92 -19.41 -14.80
C ARG A 124 21.28 -18.02 -14.28
N ASP A 125 20.47 -17.02 -14.60
CA ASP A 125 20.73 -15.63 -14.21
C ASP A 125 20.45 -15.42 -12.72
N LYS A 126 19.41 -16.06 -12.17
CA LYS A 126 19.17 -16.12 -10.71
C LYS A 126 20.38 -16.65 -9.95
N ALA A 127 20.95 -17.76 -10.42
CA ALA A 127 22.12 -18.37 -9.77
C ALA A 127 23.35 -17.46 -9.83
N ARG A 128 23.58 -16.80 -10.98
CA ARG A 128 24.68 -15.82 -11.12
C ARG A 128 24.49 -14.63 -10.18
N LEU A 129 23.28 -14.07 -10.15
CA LEU A 129 22.93 -12.90 -9.35
C LEU A 129 23.10 -13.17 -7.85
N ARG A 130 22.59 -14.31 -7.36
CA ARG A 130 22.73 -14.76 -5.95
C ARG A 130 24.18 -15.02 -5.54
N LYS A 131 25.02 -15.44 -6.48
CA LYS A 131 26.46 -15.63 -6.24
C LYS A 131 27.22 -14.30 -6.15
N GLN A 132 26.80 -13.29 -6.92
CA GLN A 132 27.46 -11.99 -6.95
C GLN A 132 26.96 -11.04 -5.85
N GLN A 133 25.73 -11.21 -5.37
CA GLN A 133 25.12 -10.33 -4.37
C GLN A 133 24.65 -11.16 -3.17
N SER A 134 25.35 -11.03 -2.05
CA SER A 134 25.04 -11.71 -0.78
C SER A 134 23.68 -11.33 -0.22
N ASP A 135 23.23 -10.10 -0.51
CA ASP A 135 22.06 -9.50 0.10
C ASP A 135 20.75 -9.98 -0.55
N ILE A 136 20.86 -10.77 -1.63
CA ILE A 136 19.73 -11.37 -2.32
C ILE A 136 19.35 -12.69 -1.66
N VAL A 137 18.05 -12.92 -1.54
CA VAL A 137 17.50 -14.16 -1.02
C VAL A 137 17.93 -15.37 -1.88
N GLN A 138 18.52 -16.36 -1.22
CA GLN A 138 19.29 -17.43 -1.88
C GLN A 138 18.43 -18.51 -2.55
N THR A 139 17.14 -18.61 -2.22
CA THR A 139 16.23 -19.60 -2.82
C THR A 139 14.92 -18.95 -3.28
N ASP A 140 14.25 -19.60 -4.24
CA ASP A 140 12.95 -19.12 -4.73
C ASP A 140 11.85 -19.27 -3.66
N SER A 141 11.94 -20.28 -2.78
CA SER A 141 11.02 -20.44 -1.63
C SER A 141 11.16 -19.27 -0.66
N HIS A 142 12.39 -19.02 -0.19
CA HIS A 142 12.64 -17.92 0.73
C HIS A 142 12.29 -16.56 0.10
N ALA A 143 12.48 -16.39 -1.21
CA ALA A 143 12.11 -15.14 -1.88
C ALA A 143 10.58 -14.94 -1.90
N ARG A 144 9.78 -16.00 -2.07
CA ARG A 144 8.32 -15.94 -1.96
C ARG A 144 7.88 -15.64 -0.53
N GLU A 145 8.46 -16.32 0.46
CA GLU A 145 8.22 -16.06 1.88
C GLU A 145 8.56 -14.61 2.23
N TYR A 146 9.70 -14.10 1.75
CA TYR A 146 10.11 -12.70 1.94
C TYR A 146 9.11 -11.72 1.32
N ILE A 147 8.66 -11.96 0.08
CA ILE A 147 7.65 -11.12 -0.57
C ILE A 147 6.37 -11.11 0.26
N LEU A 148 5.88 -12.27 0.70
CA LEU A 148 4.68 -12.41 1.51
C LEU A 148 4.82 -11.71 2.86
N ALA A 149 5.97 -11.87 3.54
CA ALA A 149 6.29 -11.18 4.78
C ALA A 149 6.27 -9.65 4.60
N ASN A 150 6.88 -9.15 3.52
CA ASN A 150 6.90 -7.74 3.19
C ASN A 150 5.50 -7.20 2.84
N GLU A 151 4.65 -7.98 2.16
CA GLU A 151 3.26 -7.60 1.88
C GLU A 151 2.41 -7.53 3.14
N LEU A 152 2.53 -8.50 4.04
CA LEU A 152 1.87 -8.47 5.35
C LEU A 152 2.29 -7.23 6.13
N ARG A 153 3.60 -6.97 6.20
CA ARG A 153 4.17 -5.80 6.87
C ARG A 153 3.64 -4.49 6.28
N LEU A 154 3.65 -4.36 4.96
CA LEU A 154 3.13 -3.19 4.26
C LEU A 154 1.64 -2.97 4.56
N ALA A 155 0.85 -4.03 4.64
CA ALA A 155 -0.56 -3.94 4.96
C ALA A 155 -0.83 -3.44 6.39
N VAL A 156 -0.03 -3.90 7.37
CA VAL A 156 -0.08 -3.42 8.75
C VAL A 156 0.34 -1.95 8.84
N LEU A 157 1.46 -1.58 8.21
CA LEU A 157 1.91 -0.17 8.13
C LEU A 157 0.84 0.72 7.47
N ARG A 158 0.15 0.20 6.46
CA ARG A 158 -0.89 0.93 5.75
C ARG A 158 -2.10 1.21 6.63
N GLU A 159 -2.54 0.20 7.38
CA GLU A 159 -3.65 0.34 8.32
C GLU A 159 -3.27 1.25 9.49
N TYR A 160 -2.02 1.17 9.97
CA TYR A 160 -1.48 2.10 10.97
C TYR A 160 -1.51 3.55 10.48
N ALA A 161 -1.04 3.79 9.25
CA ALA A 161 -1.08 5.11 8.63
C ALA A 161 -2.51 5.65 8.54
N ALA A 162 -3.46 4.79 8.16
CA ALA A 162 -4.86 5.14 8.01
C ALA A 162 -5.50 5.54 9.35
N ARG A 163 -5.29 4.76 10.41
CA ARG A 163 -5.93 4.99 11.72
C ARG A 163 -5.30 6.13 12.51
N ARG A 164 -3.97 6.15 12.56
CA ARG A 164 -3.23 7.13 13.36
C ARG A 164 -3.19 8.51 12.70
N TYR A 165 -3.02 8.56 11.38
CA TYR A 165 -2.79 9.82 10.66
C TYR A 165 -3.88 10.17 9.65
N GLY A 166 -4.92 9.34 9.50
CA GLY A 166 -5.94 9.54 8.47
C GLY A 166 -5.37 9.39 7.06
N ASP A 167 -4.22 8.72 6.91
CA ASP A 167 -3.44 8.75 5.67
C ASP A 167 -3.92 7.72 4.64
N ARG A 168 -5.23 7.61 4.41
CA ARG A 168 -5.83 6.68 3.45
C ARG A 168 -7.04 7.29 2.74
N ALA A 169 -7.05 7.15 1.42
CA ALA A 169 -8.14 7.61 0.56
C ALA A 169 -8.24 6.72 -0.68
N GLU A 170 -9.29 6.88 -1.47
CA GLU A 170 -9.36 6.21 -2.77
C GLU A 170 -8.34 6.82 -3.75
N ASN A 171 -7.62 6.01 -4.53
CA ASN A 171 -6.56 6.47 -5.42
C ASN A 171 -5.56 7.40 -4.71
N ASP A 172 -5.10 7.00 -3.52
CA ASP A 172 -4.18 7.79 -2.69
C ASP A 172 -2.71 7.77 -3.19
N TRP A 173 -1.84 8.43 -2.44
CA TRP A 173 -0.43 8.57 -2.78
C TRP A 173 0.30 7.23 -2.91
N LEU A 174 -0.09 6.20 -2.14
CA LEU A 174 0.56 4.90 -2.19
C LEU A 174 0.14 4.15 -3.45
N GLU A 175 -1.15 4.21 -3.82
CA GLU A 175 -1.61 3.62 -5.10
C GLU A 175 -0.94 4.30 -6.30
N VAL A 176 -0.76 5.62 -6.25
CA VAL A 176 0.00 6.37 -7.28
C VAL A 176 1.45 5.89 -7.32
N TYR A 177 2.09 5.71 -6.16
CA TYR A 177 3.45 5.21 -6.08
C TYR A 177 3.57 3.77 -6.62
N GLU A 178 2.68 2.86 -6.24
CA GLU A 178 2.67 1.48 -6.73
C GLU A 178 2.55 1.41 -8.26
N LYS A 179 1.68 2.24 -8.86
CA LYS A 179 1.57 2.36 -10.32
C LYS A 179 2.87 2.85 -10.95
N ALA A 180 3.48 3.90 -10.39
CA ALA A 180 4.77 4.40 -10.87
C ALA A 180 5.89 3.36 -10.75
N ALA A 181 5.91 2.62 -9.64
CA ALA A 181 6.89 1.58 -9.38
C ALA A 181 6.72 0.39 -10.34
N GLN A 182 5.48 0.04 -10.74
CA GLN A 182 5.23 -0.94 -11.81
C GLN A 182 5.80 -0.50 -13.17
N PHE A 183 5.76 0.80 -13.50
CA PHE A 183 6.45 1.29 -14.71
C PHE A 183 7.98 1.12 -14.59
N LYS A 184 8.54 1.31 -13.39
CA LYS A 184 9.98 1.08 -13.12
C LYS A 184 10.36 -0.39 -13.18
N GLN A 185 9.47 -1.31 -12.86
CA GLN A 185 9.71 -2.75 -12.83
C GLN A 185 10.38 -3.28 -14.12
N ARG A 186 9.94 -2.80 -15.29
CA ARG A 186 10.55 -3.16 -16.59
C ARG A 186 12.02 -2.74 -16.68
N THR A 187 12.35 -1.60 -16.11
CA THR A 187 13.71 -1.05 -16.04
C THR A 187 14.55 -1.78 -14.98
N THR A 188 13.94 -2.18 -13.87
CA THR A 188 14.59 -2.97 -12.80
C THR A 188 15.18 -4.26 -13.33
N ARG A 189 14.44 -5.00 -14.17
CA ARG A 189 14.96 -6.21 -14.81
C ARG A 189 16.21 -5.93 -15.66
N SER A 190 16.17 -4.91 -16.51
CA SER A 190 17.33 -4.51 -17.30
C SER A 190 18.52 -4.11 -16.44
N ARG A 191 18.29 -3.46 -15.28
CA ARG A 191 19.35 -3.15 -14.32
C ARG A 191 19.97 -4.40 -13.69
N LEU A 192 19.15 -5.37 -13.28
CA LEU A 192 19.64 -6.64 -12.73
C LEU A 192 20.51 -7.38 -13.75
N MET A 193 20.07 -7.44 -15.01
CA MET A 193 20.83 -8.08 -16.10
C MET A 193 22.13 -7.32 -16.41
N ARG A 194 22.13 -5.99 -16.44
CA ARG A 194 23.35 -5.19 -16.63
C ARG A 194 24.39 -5.39 -15.54
N GLY A 195 23.95 -5.52 -14.27
CA GLY A 195 24.83 -5.87 -13.17
C GLY A 195 25.53 -7.24 -13.36
N LEU A 196 24.95 -8.12 -14.17
CA LEU A 196 25.54 -9.40 -14.55
C LEU A 196 26.47 -9.32 -15.78
N GLU A 197 26.41 -8.25 -16.58
CA GLU A 197 27.06 -8.12 -17.90
C GLU A 197 28.21 -7.10 -17.97
N SER A 198 28.35 -6.20 -16.99
CA SER A 198 29.49 -5.28 -16.73
C SER A 198 30.12 -4.43 -17.86
N ASP A 199 29.74 -4.56 -19.14
CA ASP A 199 30.51 -3.97 -20.27
C ASP A 199 29.75 -2.94 -21.15
N VAL A 200 28.57 -2.43 -20.78
CA VAL A 200 27.78 -1.51 -21.63
C VAL A 200 27.32 -0.26 -20.86
N GLU A 201 28.17 0.77 -20.74
CA GLU A 201 27.94 1.91 -19.83
C GLU A 201 27.26 3.15 -20.46
N SER A 202 27.72 3.74 -21.57
CA SER A 202 27.48 5.19 -21.75
C SER A 202 26.04 5.68 -22.06
N ALA A 203 25.31 5.07 -23.02
CA ALA A 203 24.01 5.61 -23.47
C ALA A 203 22.82 5.16 -22.61
N GLN A 204 22.89 3.98 -22.01
CA GLN A 204 21.82 3.43 -21.17
C GLN A 204 21.87 3.96 -19.74
N ASP A 205 23.03 4.41 -19.26
CA ASP A 205 23.18 5.03 -17.95
C ASP A 205 22.55 6.42 -17.87
N ALA A 206 22.60 7.22 -18.94
CA ALA A 206 21.90 8.50 -19.00
C ALA A 206 20.37 8.33 -18.87
N ARG A 207 19.79 7.31 -19.51
CA ARG A 207 18.36 6.98 -19.39
C ARG A 207 18.02 6.52 -17.97
N GLN A 208 18.87 5.69 -17.36
CA GLN A 208 18.66 5.23 -16.00
C GLN A 208 18.72 6.39 -15.00
N GLN A 209 19.71 7.28 -15.13
CA GLN A 209 19.83 8.46 -14.29
C GLN A 209 18.61 9.36 -14.43
N ALA A 210 18.07 9.55 -15.63
CA ALA A 210 16.84 10.31 -15.83
C ALA A 210 15.64 9.67 -15.12
N ILE A 211 15.50 8.34 -15.18
CA ILE A 211 14.45 7.60 -14.45
C ILE A 211 14.62 7.79 -12.93
N ASP A 212 15.83 7.65 -12.42
CA ASP A 212 16.13 7.79 -10.98
C ASP A 212 15.91 9.24 -10.48
N VAL A 213 16.10 10.24 -11.35
CA VAL A 213 15.75 11.64 -11.04
C VAL A 213 14.24 11.83 -10.98
N VAL A 214 13.50 11.36 -11.98
CA VAL A 214 12.03 11.46 -12.01
C VAL A 214 11.41 10.74 -10.82
N ASP A 215 11.94 9.56 -10.47
CA ASP A 215 11.51 8.78 -9.32
C ASP A 215 11.72 9.51 -8.00
N ARG A 216 12.92 10.06 -7.76
CA ARG A 216 13.19 10.87 -6.58
C ARG A 216 12.27 12.09 -6.49
N GLN A 217 12.01 12.76 -7.62
CA GLN A 217 11.07 13.88 -7.66
C GLN A 217 9.64 13.44 -7.32
N LEU A 218 9.21 12.29 -7.84
CA LEU A 218 7.90 11.72 -7.53
C LEU A 218 7.79 11.40 -6.04
N GLN A 219 8.75 10.66 -5.47
CA GLN A 219 8.79 10.33 -4.06
C GLN A 219 8.70 11.60 -3.20
N MET A 220 9.56 12.59 -3.47
CA MET A 220 9.55 13.86 -2.72
C MET A 220 8.19 14.57 -2.79
N ARG A 221 7.54 14.60 -3.96
CA ARG A 221 6.21 15.19 -4.11
C ARG A 221 5.16 14.42 -3.33
N LEU A 222 5.14 13.09 -3.42
CA LEU A 222 4.18 12.25 -2.70
C LEU A 222 4.36 12.32 -1.18
N LEU A 223 5.59 12.47 -0.69
CA LEU A 223 5.86 12.67 0.74
C LEU A 223 5.28 13.98 1.28
N GLN A 224 5.13 15.00 0.43
CA GLN A 224 4.59 16.31 0.80
C GLN A 224 3.07 16.41 0.72
N VAL A 225 2.40 15.39 0.17
CA VAL A 225 0.94 15.38 -0.01
C VAL A 225 0.24 15.32 1.34
N PRO A 226 -0.81 16.13 1.59
CA PRO A 226 -1.58 16.04 2.84
C PRO A 226 -2.17 14.64 3.08
N PRO A 227 -2.26 14.15 4.33
CA PRO A 227 -2.90 12.87 4.62
C PRO A 227 -4.36 12.87 4.14
N GLY A 228 -4.82 11.73 3.65
CA GLY A 228 -6.19 11.56 3.15
C GLY A 228 -6.44 12.18 1.76
N THR A 229 -5.40 12.63 1.05
CA THR A 229 -5.54 13.13 -0.32
C THR A 229 -5.90 11.99 -1.29
N SER A 230 -6.93 12.23 -2.09
CA SER A 230 -7.34 11.37 -3.22
C SER A 230 -6.94 12.01 -4.55
N PHE A 231 -6.33 11.23 -5.44
CA PHE A 231 -5.96 11.68 -6.79
C PHE A 231 -7.03 11.28 -7.80
N ARG A 232 -7.71 12.26 -8.40
CA ARG A 232 -8.70 12.00 -9.47
C ARG A 232 -7.99 11.55 -10.76
N ARG A 233 -8.50 10.48 -11.39
CA ARG A 233 -8.01 9.99 -12.70
C ARG A 233 -8.34 10.92 -13.88
N ASP A 234 -9.29 11.85 -13.72
CA ASP A 234 -9.92 12.55 -14.84
C ASP A 234 -9.26 13.87 -15.26
N GLN A 235 -8.07 14.22 -14.75
CA GLN A 235 -7.32 15.34 -15.32
C GLN A 235 -6.45 14.85 -16.48
N ARG A 236 -7.09 14.52 -17.61
CA ARG A 236 -6.47 14.88 -18.89
C ARG A 236 -6.37 16.41 -18.89
N PRO A 237 -5.24 17.01 -19.30
CA PRO A 237 -5.29 18.42 -19.66
C PRO A 237 -6.40 18.55 -20.71
N ALA A 238 -7.45 19.29 -20.37
CA ALA A 238 -8.43 19.71 -21.34
C ALA A 238 -7.63 20.47 -22.40
N THR A 239 -7.62 19.93 -23.62
CA THR A 239 -7.12 20.56 -24.85
C THR A 239 -5.63 20.95 -24.80
N GLY A 240 -4.75 20.37 -25.64
CA GLY A 240 -4.93 20.50 -27.07
C GLY A 240 -4.61 21.91 -27.58
N GLU A 241 -3.83 22.73 -26.86
CA GLU A 241 -3.18 23.90 -27.45
C GLU A 241 -1.66 23.69 -27.45
N SER A 242 -1.16 23.30 -28.63
CA SER A 242 0.21 23.67 -29.00
C SER A 242 0.29 25.19 -28.98
N PRO A 243 1.36 25.80 -28.44
CA PRO A 243 1.69 27.16 -28.83
C PRO A 243 2.10 27.08 -30.30
N ARG A 244 1.11 27.21 -31.20
CA ARG A 244 1.38 27.55 -32.59
C ARG A 244 2.09 28.89 -32.53
N GLY A 245 3.38 28.88 -32.86
CA GLY A 245 4.08 30.09 -33.24
C GLY A 245 3.32 30.74 -34.38
N THR A 246 2.60 31.81 -34.07
CA THR A 246 2.29 32.83 -35.07
C THR A 246 3.52 33.71 -35.16
N GLY A 247 4.43 33.31 -36.04
CA GLY A 247 5.21 34.30 -36.75
C GLY A 247 4.24 35.12 -37.60
N SER A 248 4.02 36.36 -37.18
CA SER A 248 3.53 37.41 -38.06
C SER A 248 4.60 38.48 -38.09
N THR A 249 5.29 38.51 -39.22
CA THR A 249 6.01 39.65 -39.77
C THR A 249 5.00 40.78 -40.08
N GLU A 250 5.54 42.00 -40.23
CA GLU A 250 4.92 43.30 -40.58
C GLU A 250 4.57 44.16 -39.33
N ILE A 251 5.20 45.30 -39.04
CA ILE A 251 6.09 46.25 -39.77
C ILE A 251 7.19 46.72 -38.81
#